data_AF-A0A3C0ZDB1-F1
#
_entry.id   AF-A0A3C0ZDB1-F1
#
_cell.length_a   1.000
_cell.length_b   1.000
_cell.length_c   1.000
_cell.angle_alpha   90.00
_cell.angle_beta   90.00
_cell.angle_gamma   90.00
#
_symmetry.space_group_name_H-M   'P 1'
#
loop_
_entity.id
_entity.type
_entity.pdbx_description
1 polymer ?
#
loop_
_entity_poly.entity_id
_entity_poly.type
_entity_poly.pdbx_seq_one_letter_code
_entity_poly.pdbx_strand_id
1 'polypeptide(L)' 'MLKYELIPLQLKHEGLADESSFFSPELASFETCCLVHDPVYVKQLFELTLDSKMIRRIGFPLSQSL' A
#
# COMPACT_ATOMS: atom_id res chain seq x y z
N MET A 1 7.27 -4.34 9.00
CA MET A 1 7.62 -3.00 8.49
C MET A 1 7.85 -2.13 9.73
N LEU A 2 8.97 -2.37 10.44
CA LEU A 2 9.05 -2.13 11.89
C LEU A 2 8.68 -0.71 12.35
N LYS A 3 9.05 0.32 11.58
CA LYS A 3 8.72 1.72 11.92
C LYS A 3 7.21 1.99 11.99
N TYR A 4 6.40 1.35 11.13
CA TYR A 4 4.95 1.52 11.11
C TYR A 4 4.26 0.77 12.26
N GLU A 5 4.93 -0.20 12.86
CA GLU A 5 4.48 -0.88 14.08
C GLU A 5 4.91 -0.09 15.33
N LEU A 6 6.14 0.43 15.36
CA LEU A 6 6.69 1.14 16.52
C LEU A 6 6.11 2.53 16.74
N ILE A 7 5.80 3.29 15.68
CA ILE A 7 5.25 4.66 15.83
C ILE A 7 3.90 4.64 16.56
N PRO A 8 2.89 3.84 16.14
CA PRO A 8 1.62 3.75 16.88
C PRO A 8 1.81 3.30 18.33
N LEU A 9 2.70 2.34 18.58
CA LEU A 9 3.00 1.86 19.93
C LEU A 9 3.60 2.97 20.81
N GLN A 10 4.52 3.77 20.26
CA GLN A 10 5.14 4.88 20.99
C GLN A 10 4.12 5.96 21.33
N LEU A 11 3.25 6.33 20.38
CA LEU A 11 2.19 7.33 20.61
C LEU A 11 1.22 6.90 21.71
N LYS A 12 0.87 5.61 21.75
CA LYS A 12 0.03 5.04 22.83
C LYS A 12 0.77 5.03 24.17
N HIS A 13 2.04 4.64 24.18
CA HIS A 13 2.86 4.62 25.40
C HIS A 13 3.04 6.01 26.01
N GLU A 14 3.21 7.05 25.18
CA GLU A 14 3.31 8.45 25.62
C GLU A 14 1.95 9.09 25.97
N GLY A 15 0.84 8.39 25.74
CA GLY A 15 -0.51 8.91 26.00
C GLY A 15 -0.95 10.01 25.03
N LEU A 16 -0.33 10.09 23.84
CA LEU A 16 -0.65 11.08 22.80
C LEU A 16 -1.79 10.62 21.87
N ALA A 17 -2.07 9.32 21.85
CA ALA A 17 -3.11 8.70 21.04
C ALA A 17 -3.71 7.50 21.77
N ASP A 18 -4.96 7.19 21.46
CA ASP A 18 -5.64 5.97 21.91
C ASP A 18 -6.02 5.08 20.71
N GLU A 19 -6.63 3.92 20.95
CA GLU A 19 -7.01 3.00 19.87
C GLU A 19 -7.99 3.63 18.86
N SER A 20 -8.82 4.61 19.28
CA SER A 20 -9.76 5.30 18.39
C SER A 20 -9.08 6.32 17.46
N SER A 21 -7.83 6.68 17.78
CA SER A 21 -6.99 7.58 16.99
C SER A 21 -6.40 6.90 15.75
N PHE A 22 -6.50 5.58 15.64
CA PHE A 22 -5.95 4.80 14.53
C PHE A 22 -7.06 4.20 13.67
N PHE A 23 -6.86 4.23 12.35
CA PHE A 23 -7.80 3.67 11.38
C PHE A 23 -7.03 2.85 10.35
N SER A 24 -7.65 1.76 9.91
CA SER A 24 -7.14 0.96 8.79
C SER A 24 -7.88 1.37 7.52
N PRO A 25 -7.18 1.80 6.46
CA PRO A 25 -7.82 2.13 5.20
C PRO A 25 -8.36 0.87 4.53
N GLU A 26 -9.40 1.04 3.72
CA GLU A 26 -9.85 0.01 2.79
C GLU A 26 -8.91 -0.05 1.57
N LEU A 27 -8.94 -1.18 0.87
CA LEU A 27 -8.22 -1.32 -0.40
C LEU A 27 -8.81 -0.36 -1.44
N ALA A 28 -7.93 0.29 -2.21
CA ALA A 28 -8.35 1.14 -3.30
C ALA A 28 -9.03 0.31 -4.41
N SER A 29 -10.13 0.84 -4.95
CA SER A 29 -10.80 0.23 -6.10
C SER A 29 -9.97 0.39 -7.38
N PHE A 30 -10.23 -0.46 -8.37
CA PHE A 30 -9.63 -0.34 -9.69
C PHE A 30 -9.94 1.03 -10.33
N GLU A 31 -11.19 1.47 -10.20
CA GLU A 31 -11.70 2.74 -10.72
C GLU A 31 -10.98 3.92 -10.08
N THR A 32 -10.80 3.89 -8.74
CA THR A 32 -10.05 4.92 -8.01
C THR A 32 -8.61 5.01 -8.51
N CYS A 33 -7.93 3.87 -8.69
CA CYS A 33 -6.57 3.83 -9.21
C CYS A 33 -6.47 4.40 -10.64
N CYS A 34 -7.47 4.15 -11.48
CA CYS A 34 -7.54 4.64 -12.86
C CYS A 34 -7.81 6.15 -12.98
N LEU A 35 -8.19 6.83 -11.90
CA LEU A 35 -8.35 8.30 -11.92
C LEU A 35 -7.02 9.02 -12.15
N VAL A 36 -5.89 8.39 -11.78
CA VAL A 36 -4.55 9.00 -11.83
C VAL A 36 -3.58 8.20 -12.71
N HIS A 37 -3.81 6.89 -12.86
CA HIS A 37 -2.92 5.98 -13.59
C HIS A 37 -3.55 5.45 -14.88
N ASP A 38 -2.69 5.05 -15.83
CA ASP A 38 -3.12 4.38 -17.05
C ASP A 38 -3.87 3.07 -16.72
N PRO A 39 -5.10 2.85 -17.24
CA PRO A 39 -5.89 1.66 -16.91
C PRO A 39 -5.24 0.34 -17.29
N VAL A 40 -4.41 0.30 -18.34
CA VAL A 40 -3.67 -0.90 -18.74
C VAL A 40 -2.62 -1.23 -17.69
N TYR A 41 -1.89 -0.22 -17.21
CA TYR A 41 -0.93 -0.40 -16.12
C TYR A 41 -1.60 -0.89 -14.83
N VAL A 42 -2.72 -0.26 -14.44
CA VAL A 42 -3.47 -0.67 -13.23
C VAL A 42 -3.94 -2.11 -13.35
N LYS A 43 -4.47 -2.50 -14.52
CA LYS A 43 -4.92 -3.88 -14.77
C LYS A 43 -3.76 -4.87 -14.64
N GLN A 44 -2.62 -4.59 -15.27
CA GLN A 44 -1.44 -5.45 -15.18
C GLN A 44 -0.89 -5.55 -13.76
N LEU A 45 -0.97 -4.47 -12.98
CA LEU A 45 -0.58 -4.47 -11.58
C LEU A 45 -1.50 -5.39 -10.75
N PHE A 46 -2.82 -5.28 -10.91
CA PHE A 46 -3.80 -6.12 -10.21
C PHE A 46 -3.73 -7.60 -10.62
N GLU A 47 -3.48 -7.88 -11.89
CA GLU A 47 -3.35 -9.24 -12.42
C GLU A 47 -1.95 -9.85 -12.22
N LEU A 48 -1.02 -9.09 -11.63
CA LEU A 48 0.37 -9.49 -11.42
C LEU A 48 1.12 -9.82 -12.73
N THR A 49 0.81 -9.12 -13.82
CA THR A 49 1.35 -9.37 -15.18
C THR A 49 2.28 -8.27 -15.70
N LEU A 50 2.73 -7.34 -14.84
CA LEU A 50 3.71 -6.33 -15.24
C LEU A 50 5.00 -6.99 -15.74
N ASP A 51 5.59 -6.39 -16.76
CA ASP A 51 6.89 -6.83 -17.25
C ASP A 51 8.00 -6.58 -16.22
N SER A 52 9.07 -7.36 -16.31
CA SER A 52 10.20 -7.30 -15.39
C SER A 52 10.94 -5.96 -15.37
N LYS A 53 10.91 -5.19 -16.48
CA LYS A 53 11.48 -3.85 -16.52
C LYS A 53 10.63 -2.90 -15.68
N MET A 54 9.30 -3.00 -15.78
CA MET A 54 8.39 -2.18 -14.98
C MET A 54 8.49 -2.51 -13.50
N ILE A 55 8.53 -3.80 -13.13
CA ILE A 55 8.73 -4.24 -11.74
C ILE A 55 10.04 -3.64 -11.18
N ARG A 56 11.13 -3.69 -11.95
CA ARG A 56 12.40 -3.06 -11.56
C ARG A 56 12.30 -1.53 -11.43
N ARG A 57 11.54 -0.87 -12.30
CA ARG A 57 11.34 0.59 -12.27
C ARG A 57 10.57 1.03 -11.03
N ILE A 58 9.53 0.30 -10.63
CA ILE A 58 8.76 0.62 -9.42
C ILE A 58 9.49 0.24 -8.14
N GLY A 59 10.48 -0.67 -8.22
CA GLY A 59 11.33 -1.03 -7.09
C GLY A 59 10.65 -1.93 -6.07
N PHE A 60 9.47 -2.45 -6.39
CA PHE A 60 8.71 -3.38 -5.55
C PHE A 60 8.57 -4.72 -6.25
N PRO A 61 8.84 -5.85 -5.56
CA PRO A 61 8.53 -7.15 -6.09
C PRO A 61 7.01 -7.27 -6.27
N LEU A 62 6.58 -7.81 -7.41
CA LEU A 62 5.18 -8.05 -7.70
C LEU A 62 4.83 -9.48 -7.28
N SER A 63 4.14 -9.63 -6.15
CA SER A 63 3.65 -10.92 -5.66
C SER A 63 2.34 -10.78 -4.91
N GLN A 64 1.65 -11.90 -4.70
CA GLN A 64 0.39 -11.97 -3.97
C GLN A 64 0.59 -12.00 -2.44
N SER A 65 1.82 -12.21 -1.99
CA SER A 65 2.20 -12.40 -0.59
C SER A 65 2.87 -11.17 0.03
N LEU A 66 2.98 -10.08 -0.73
CA LEU A 66 3.55 -8.81 -0.29
C LEU A 66 2.44 -7.81 0.02
#